data_AF-A0A2S7TKI3-F1
#
_entry.id   AF-A0A2S7TKI3-F1
#
_cell.length_a   1.000
_cell.length_b   1.000
_cell.length_c   1.000
_cell.angle_alpha   90.00
_cell.angle_beta   90.00
_cell.angle_gamma   90.00
#
_symmetry.space_group_name_H-M   'P 1'
#
loop_
_entity.id
_entity.type
_entity.pdbx_description
1 polymer ?
#
loop_
_entity_poly.entity_id
_entity_poly.type
_entity_poly.pdbx_seq_one_letter_code
_entity_poly.pdbx_strand_id
1 'polypeptide(L)' 'MAQSWKVYDTNYELEDNTSIVIGLNLELNYYLNQNLGLEIGFGYEKINQPNFFYCPVYFNLIEVLKETKDAFMQR' A
#
# COMPACT_ATOMS: atom_id res chain seq x y z
N MET A 1 3.05 -14.58 -15.11
CA MET A 1 3.48 -13.74 -13.98
C MET A 1 2.87 -12.36 -14.20
N ALA A 2 2.22 -11.79 -13.21
CA ALA A 2 1.48 -10.54 -13.33
C ALA A 2 2.13 -9.46 -12.45
N GLN A 3 2.01 -8.21 -12.87
CA GLN A 3 2.46 -7.06 -12.09
C GLN A 3 1.33 -6.02 -12.04
N SER A 4 1.19 -5.35 -10.90
CA SER A 4 0.31 -4.20 -10.78
C SER A 4 0.98 -3.10 -9.98
N TRP A 5 0.50 -1.88 -10.15
CA TRP A 5 0.95 -0.75 -9.35
C TRP A 5 -0.27 0.09 -8.98
N LYS A 6 -0.17 0.78 -7.85
CA LYS A 6 -1.25 1.62 -7.32
C LYS A 6 -0.65 2.86 -6.69
N VAL A 7 -1.18 4.01 -7.08
CA VAL A 7 -0.92 5.27 -6.38
C VAL A 7 -2.15 5.57 -5.53
N TYR A 8 -1.94 5.96 -4.28
CA TYR A 8 -3.04 6.38 -3.40
C TYR A 8 -2.61 7.47 -2.44
N ASP A 9 -3.58 8.28 -2.07
CA ASP A 9 -3.43 9.27 -1.04
C ASP A 9 -3.68 8.65 0.34
N THR A 10 -2.92 9.08 1.33
CA THR A 10 -3.13 8.76 2.73
C THR A 10 -3.78 9.96 3.39
N ASN A 11 -4.92 9.75 4.06
CA ASN A 11 -5.52 10.75 4.94
C ASN A 11 -6.24 10.04 6.09
N TYR A 12 -5.60 9.97 7.26
CA TYR A 12 -6.18 9.36 8.45
C TYR A 12 -5.74 10.07 9.74
N GLU A 13 -6.55 9.94 10.78
CA GLU A 13 -6.30 10.44 12.13
C GLU A 13 -5.63 9.33 12.97
N LEU A 14 -4.62 9.68 13.76
CA LEU A 14 -4.06 8.78 14.78
C LEU A 14 -4.94 8.80 16.04
N GLU A 15 -4.91 7.71 16.82
CA GLU A 15 -5.81 7.45 17.97
C GLU A 15 -5.93 8.60 19.00
N ASP A 16 -4.96 9.51 19.06
CA ASP A 16 -4.96 10.67 19.96
C ASP A 16 -5.67 11.92 19.39
N ASN A 17 -6.37 11.81 18.25
CA ASN A 17 -7.24 12.83 17.61
C ASN A 17 -6.61 14.23 17.36
N THR A 18 -5.29 14.35 17.49
CA THR A 18 -4.55 15.59 17.27
C THR A 18 -3.66 15.51 16.04
N SER A 19 -3.28 14.28 15.67
CA SER A 19 -2.38 14.01 14.57
C SER A 19 -3.15 13.51 13.34
N ILE A 20 -3.02 14.23 12.24
CA ILE A 20 -3.50 13.87 10.91
C ILE A 20 -2.29 13.53 10.06
N VAL A 21 -2.34 12.36 9.42
CA VAL A 21 -1.37 11.91 8.42
C VAL A 21 -1.90 12.24 7.04
N ILE A 22 -1.15 13.00 6.25
CA ILE A 22 -1.48 13.30 4.86
C ILE A 22 -0.29 12.92 3.98
N GLY A 23 -0.53 12.19 2.90
CA GLY A 23 0.56 11.78 2.02
C GLY A 23 0.12 11.17 0.70
N LEU A 24 1.12 10.81 -0.10
CA LEU A 24 0.97 10.12 -1.39
C LEU A 24 1.91 8.92 -1.41
N ASN A 25 1.38 7.75 -1.75
CA ASN A 25 2.09 6.48 -1.77
C ASN A 25 2.00 5.80 -3.13
N LEU A 26 3.05 5.06 -3.48
CA LEU A 26 3.12 4.15 -4.61
C LEU A 26 3.40 2.73 -4.10
N GLU A 27 2.53 1.80 -4.50
CA GLU A 27 2.72 0.37 -4.31
C GLU A 27 3.04 -0.30 -5.64
N LEU A 28 4.01 -1.20 -5.61
CA LEU A 28 4.38 -2.09 -6.71
C LEU A 28 4.16 -3.52 -6.27
N ASN A 29 3.35 -4.25 -7.02
CA ASN A 29 2.94 -5.62 -6.74
C ASN A 29 3.47 -6.56 -7.82
N TYR A 30 4.11 -7.64 -7.39
CA TYR A 30 4.65 -8.68 -8.24
C TYR A 30 4.12 -10.06 -7.85
N TYR A 31 3.33 -10.69 -8.71
CA TYR A 31 2.71 -11.98 -8.44
C TYR A 31 3.59 -13.12 -8.94
N LEU A 32 4.21 -13.82 -7.98
CA LEU A 32 5.04 -15.00 -8.20
C LEU A 32 4.21 -16.16 -8.76
N ASN A 33 3.00 -16.35 -8.23
CA ASN A 33 2.04 -17.33 -8.71
C ASN A 33 0.60 -16.86 -8.41
N GLN A 34 -0.38 -17.75 -8.58
CA GLN A 34 -1.81 -17.44 -8.41
C GLN A 34 -2.24 -17.20 -6.95
N ASN A 35 -1.37 -17.49 -5.99
CA ASN A 35 -1.65 -17.49 -4.55
C ASN A 35 -0.67 -16.62 -3.77
N LEU A 36 0.42 -16.17 -4.39
CA LEU A 36 1.51 -15.49 -3.72
C LEU A 36 2.01 -14.31 -4.55
N GLY A 37 2.09 -13.15 -3.91
CA GLY A 37 2.67 -11.93 -4.44
C GLY A 37 3.63 -11.27 -3.47
N LEU A 38 4.45 -10.39 -4.00
CA LEU A 38 5.32 -9.49 -3.25
C LEU A 38 4.84 -8.06 -3.49
N GLU A 39 4.76 -7.28 -2.42
CA GLU A 39 4.45 -5.85 -2.50
C GLU A 39 5.64 -5.06 -1.97
N ILE A 40 5.99 -4.01 -2.70
CA ILE A 40 6.91 -2.98 -2.24
C ILE A 40 6.16 -1.66 -2.28
N GLY A 41 6.13 -0.96 -1.16
CA GLY A 41 5.52 0.35 -1.05
C GLY A 41 6.52 1.41 -0.66
N PHE A 42 6.38 2.60 -1.25
CA PHE A 42 7.07 3.80 -0.80
C PHE A 42 6.21 5.04 -0.98
N GLY A 43 6.48 6.10 -0.24
CA GLY A 43 5.73 7.34 -0.40
C GLY A 43 6.30 8.53 0.34
N TYR A 44 5.48 9.58 0.45
CA TYR A 44 5.80 10.77 1.21
C TYR A 44 4.61 11.11 2.09
N GLU A 45 4.83 11.10 3.40
CA GLU A 45 3.79 11.36 4.40
C GLU A 45 4.22 12.49 5.34
N LYS A 46 3.23 13.27 5.76
CA LYS A 46 3.37 14.33 6.74
C LYS A 46 2.40 14.09 7.89
N ILE A 47 2.91 14.08 9.11
CA ILE A 47 2.12 14.21 10.33
C ILE A 47 2.05 15.69 10.68
N ASN A 48 0.87 16.22 10.99
CA ASN A 48 0.70 17.62 11.37
C ASN A 48 1.14 17.93 12.83
N GLN A 49 1.02 16.96 13.76
CA GLN A 49 1.34 17.11 15.19
C GLN A 49 1.87 15.79 15.79
N PRO A 50 3.16 15.71 16.20
CA PRO A 50 4.19 16.69 15.92
C PRO A 50 4.38 16.87 14.39
N ASN A 51 4.69 18.09 13.95
CA ASN A 51 4.89 18.37 12.53
C ASN A 51 6.15 17.65 12.04
N PHE A 52 5.97 16.53 11.35
CA PHE A 52 7.04 15.64 10.95
C PHE A 52 6.79 15.10 9.54
N PHE A 53 7.87 14.94 8.78
CA PHE A 53 7.84 14.41 7.43
C PHE A 53 8.66 13.13 7.37
N TYR A 54 8.12 12.10 6.72
CA TYR A 54 8.84 10.85 6.49
C TYR A 54 8.48 10.24 5.15
N CYS A 55 9.34 9.31 4.74
CA CYS A 55 9.15 8.48 3.57
C CYS A 55 8.92 7.04 4.08
N PRO A 56 7.67 6.55 4.14
CA PRO A 56 7.45 5.15 4.45
C PRO A 56 8.08 4.29 3.34
N VAL A 57 8.75 3.22 3.74
CA VAL A 57 9.24 2.18 2.83
C VAL A 57 8.93 0.84 3.48
N TYR A 58 8.20 -0.03 2.79
CA TYR A 58 7.82 -1.33 3.32
C TYR A 58 7.80 -2.41 2.24
N PHE A 59 7.80 -3.65 2.72
CA PHE A 59 7.75 -4.85 1.90
C PHE A 59 6.80 -5.86 2.53
N ASN A 60 5.84 -6.36 1.76
CA ASN A 60 4.86 -7.34 2.23
C ASN A 60 4.86 -8.61 1.36
N LEU A 61 4.47 -9.71 1.98
CA LEU A 61 4.07 -10.95 1.30
C LEU A 61 2.55 -10.95 1.19
N ILE A 62 2.03 -11.00 -0.04
CA ILE A 62 0.59 -11.04 -0.31
C ILE A 62 0.17 -12.49 -0.54
N GLU A 63 -0.79 -12.96 0.24
CA GLU A 63 -1.54 -14.18 -0.08
C GLU A 63 -2.78 -13.81 -0.89
N VAL A 64 -2.88 -14.34 -2.11
CA VAL A 64 -4.04 -14.12 -2.99
C VAL A 64 -5.07 -15.21 -2.74
N LEU A 65 -6.19 -14.84 -2.12
CA LEU A 65 -7.29 -15.75 -1.85
C LEU A 65 -7.97 -16.18 -3.16
N LYS A 66 -8.42 -17.44 -3.18
CA LYS A 66 -9.01 -18.10 -4.36
C LYS A 66 -10.23 -17.37 -4.95
N GLU A 67 -10.97 -16.59 -4.16
CA GLU A 67 -12.13 -15.84 -4.62
C GLU A 67 -11.75 -14.57 -5.39
N THR A 68 -10.58 -13.98 -5.09
CA THR A 68 -10.01 -12.85 -5.82
C THR A 68 -9.34 -13.27 -7.13
N LYS A 69 -9.04 -14.57 -7.27
CA LYS A 69 -8.46 -15.23 -8.45
C LYS A 69 -9.29 -15.01 -9.72
N ASP A 70 -10.62 -15.09 -9.60
CA ASP A 70 -11.53 -15.02 -10.75
C ASP A 70 -11.69 -13.58 -11.26
N ALA A 71 -11.54 -12.58 -10.39
CA ALA A 71 -11.61 -11.17 -10.76
C ALA A 71 -10.35 -10.69 -11.52
N PHE A 72 -9.17 -11.23 -11.22
CA PHE A 72 -7.92 -10.84 -11.87
C PHE A 72 -7.61 -11.60 -13.16
N MET A 73 -8.09 -12.84 -13.31
CA MET A 73 -7.83 -13.70 -14.49
C MET A 73 -8.87 -13.56 -15.61
N GLN A 74 -9.94 -12.79 -15.40
CA GLN A 74 -10.96 -12.47 -16.43
C GLN A 74 -10.73 -11.13 -17.15
N ARG A 75 -9.55 -10.51 -16.98
CA ARG A 75 -9.05 -9.42 -17.80
C ARG A 75 -7.84 -9.87 -18.60
#